data_AF-A0A0Q4ENU8-F1
#
_entry.id   AF-A0A0Q4ENU8-F1
#
_cell.length_a   1.000
_cell.length_b   1.000
_cell.length_c   1.000
_cell.angle_alpha   90.00
_cell.angle_beta   90.00
_cell.angle_gamma   90.00
#
_symmetry.space_group_name_H-M   'P 1'
#
loop_
_entity.id
_entity.type
_entity.pdbx_description
1 polymer ?
#
loop_
_entity_poly.entity_id
_entity_poly.type
_entity_poly.pdbx_seq_one_letter_code
_entity_poly.pdbx_strand_id
1 'polypeptide(L)'
;MPRFYFHTETDVRVTDTDGQEFGSYEDARREAIQTCEQMMKDAAVAFWGSRPWNVSVTDETGLILWKIYIDGQTSAAGRSLEPRIAGSDPDPDRPTIL
;
A
#
# COMPACT_ATOMS: atom_id res chain seq x y z
N MET A 1 -27.99 -6.60 -8.85
CA MET A 1 -26.77 -6.63 -9.68
C MET A 1 -25.70 -7.43 -8.92
N PRO A 2 -24.60 -7.93 -9.52
CA PRO A 2 -23.56 -8.59 -8.72
C PRO A 2 -22.98 -7.61 -7.70
N ARG A 3 -22.78 -8.10 -6.47
CA ARG A 3 -22.19 -7.35 -5.35
C ARG A 3 -20.74 -7.75 -5.16
N PHE A 4 -19.88 -6.75 -4.99
CA PHE A 4 -18.44 -6.90 -4.82
C PHE A 4 -18.01 -6.25 -3.52
N TYR A 5 -17.01 -6.84 -2.87
CA TYR A 5 -16.48 -6.35 -1.61
C TYR A 5 -15.01 -5.99 -1.78
N PHE A 6 -14.60 -4.83 -1.27
CA PHE A 6 -13.29 -4.23 -1.53
C PHE A 6 -12.49 -4.15 -0.24
N HIS A 7 -11.70 -5.18 0.04
CA HIS A 7 -10.90 -5.24 1.26
C HIS A 7 -9.53 -4.60 1.02
N THR A 8 -9.10 -3.73 1.93
CA THR A 8 -7.78 -3.09 1.86
C THR A 8 -6.84 -3.69 2.89
N GLU A 9 -5.57 -3.75 2.55
CA GLU A 9 -4.52 -4.26 3.42
C GLU A 9 -3.29 -3.36 3.28
N THR A 10 -2.98 -2.67 4.36
CA THR A 10 -1.75 -1.90 4.59
C THR A 10 -1.05 -2.49 5.82
N ASP A 11 -0.54 -1.66 6.74
CA ASP A 11 -0.23 -2.10 8.12
C ASP A 11 -1.48 -2.55 8.89
N VAL A 12 -2.66 -2.09 8.45
CA VAL A 12 -3.96 -2.48 8.98
C VAL A 12 -4.78 -3.11 7.86
N ARG A 13 -5.46 -4.20 8.21
CA ARG A 13 -6.43 -4.85 7.32
C ARG A 13 -7.83 -4.32 7.59
N VAL A 14 -8.50 -3.86 6.55
CA VAL A 14 -9.89 -3.40 6.61
C VAL A 14 -10.74 -4.28 5.72
N THR A 15 -11.71 -4.95 6.33
CA THR A 15 -12.70 -5.78 5.64
C THR A 15 -13.94 -4.95 5.36
N ASP A 16 -14.19 -4.66 4.09
CA ASP A 16 -15.50 -4.22 3.61
C ASP A 16 -16.57 -5.29 3.84
N THR A 17 -17.59 -4.97 4.63
CA THR A 17 -18.73 -5.85 4.96
C THR A 17 -20.01 -5.47 4.21
N ASP A 18 -20.05 -4.29 3.63
CA ASP A 18 -21.25 -3.74 3.02
C ASP A 18 -21.29 -4.10 1.53
N GLY A 19 -20.13 -3.99 0.88
CA GLY A 19 -19.97 -4.20 -0.55
C GLY A 19 -20.78 -3.22 -1.40
N GLN A 20 -20.60 -3.30 -2.70
CA GLN A 20 -21.27 -2.43 -3.66
C GLN A 20 -21.72 -3.20 -4.89
N GLU A 21 -22.91 -2.85 -5.39
CA GLU A 21 -23.49 -3.45 -6.59
C GLU A 21 -23.06 -2.70 -7.85
N PHE A 22 -22.69 -3.46 -8.89
CA PHE A 22 -22.27 -2.90 -10.18
C PHE A 22 -22.98 -3.58 -11.35
N GLY A 23 -23.25 -2.81 -12.40
CA GLY A 23 -23.88 -3.33 -13.62
C GLY A 23 -22.97 -4.25 -14.45
N SER A 24 -21.65 -4.12 -14.29
CA SER A 24 -20.64 -4.90 -15.01
C SER A 24 -19.40 -5.18 -14.15
N TYR A 25 -18.62 -6.19 -14.55
CA TYR A 25 -17.32 -6.47 -13.93
C TYR A 25 -16.29 -5.37 -14.25
N GLU A 26 -16.39 -4.70 -15.40
CA GLU A 26 -15.53 -3.56 -15.72
C GLU A 26 -15.74 -2.39 -14.75
N ASP A 27 -16.99 -2.10 -14.39
CA ASP A 27 -17.29 -1.03 -13.43
C ASP A 27 -16.72 -1.35 -12.04
N ALA A 28 -16.87 -2.60 -11.58
CA ALA A 28 -16.27 -3.06 -10.32
C ALA A 28 -14.73 -2.98 -10.34
N ARG A 29 -14.08 -3.25 -11.49
CA ARG A 29 -12.62 -3.07 -11.62
C ARG A 29 -12.20 -1.61 -11.57
N ARG A 30 -12.99 -0.68 -12.13
CA ARG A 30 -12.72 0.76 -11.98
C ARG A 30 -12.82 1.19 -10.52
N GLU A 31 -13.84 0.70 -9.81
CA GLU A 31 -13.97 0.94 -8.37
C GLU A 31 -12.76 0.41 -7.60
N ALA A 32 -12.27 -0.79 -7.92
CA ALA A 32 -11.09 -1.34 -7.26
C ALA A 32 -9.86 -0.43 -7.42
N ILE A 33 -9.68 0.20 -8.59
CA ILE A 33 -8.62 1.18 -8.82
C ILE A 33 -8.85 2.47 -8.01
N GLN A 34 -10.09 2.96 -7.94
CA GLN A 34 -10.43 4.13 -7.11
C GLN A 34 -10.22 3.85 -5.62
N THR A 35 -10.52 2.63 -5.17
CA THR A 35 -10.23 2.16 -3.80
C THR A 35 -8.73 2.19 -3.53
N CYS A 36 -7.91 1.69 -4.46
CA CYS A 36 -6.44 1.79 -4.37
C CYS A 36 -5.98 3.24 -4.27
N GLU A 37 -6.54 4.14 -5.10
CA GLU A 37 -6.21 5.56 -5.09
C GLU A 37 -6.53 6.20 -3.73
N GLN A 38 -7.72 5.94 -3.18
CA GLN A 38 -8.13 6.48 -1.88
C GLN A 38 -7.24 5.96 -0.75
N MET A 39 -6.99 4.65 -0.71
CA MET A 39 -6.06 4.01 0.25
C MET A 39 -4.67 4.67 0.22
N MET A 40 -4.14 4.92 -0.98
CA MET A 40 -2.84 5.58 -1.17
C MET A 40 -2.84 7.04 -0.73
N LYS A 41 -3.92 7.78 -0.98
CA LYS A 41 -4.07 9.18 -0.53
C LYS A 41 -4.11 9.26 1.00
N ASP A 42 -4.85 8.38 1.64
CA ASP A 42 -5.08 8.42 3.09
C ASP A 42 -3.81 8.11 3.90
N ALA A 43 -2.90 7.32 3.35
CA ALA A 43 -1.71 6.86 4.05
C ALA A 43 -0.41 7.01 3.23
N ALA A 44 -0.30 8.09 2.44
CA ALA A 44 0.84 8.37 1.57
C ALA A 44 2.20 8.40 2.29
N VAL A 45 2.24 8.84 3.56
CA VAL A 45 3.47 8.86 4.37
C VAL A 45 3.86 7.45 4.81
N ALA A 46 2.90 6.64 5.24
CA ALA A 46 3.15 5.27 5.69
C ALA A 46 3.58 4.37 4.53
N PHE A 47 3.07 4.62 3.33
CA PHE A 47 3.31 3.78 2.14
C PHE A 47 4.79 3.46 1.89
N TRP A 48 5.71 4.41 2.03
CA TRP A 48 7.12 4.16 1.73
C TRP A 48 7.84 3.27 2.75
N GLY A 49 7.30 3.14 3.97
CA GLY A 49 7.88 2.38 5.07
C GLY A 49 7.14 1.09 5.43
N SER A 50 6.03 0.79 4.77
CA SER A 50 5.13 -0.31 5.14
C SER A 50 4.78 -1.22 3.97
N ARG A 51 4.64 -2.52 4.26
CA ARG A 51 4.21 -3.56 3.31
C ARG A 51 3.47 -4.65 4.10
N PRO A 52 2.53 -5.38 3.46
CA PRO A 52 2.09 -5.26 2.07
C PRO A 52 1.06 -4.14 1.85
N TRP A 53 0.90 -3.69 0.60
CA TRP A 53 -0.18 -2.78 0.19
C TRP A 53 -0.99 -3.44 -0.93
N ASN A 54 -2.24 -3.79 -0.64
CA ASN A 54 -3.12 -4.37 -1.65
C ASN A 54 -4.61 -4.09 -1.41
N VAL A 55 -5.37 -4.20 -2.50
CA VAL A 55 -6.83 -4.30 -2.47
C VAL A 55 -7.21 -5.68 -2.99
N SER A 56 -7.98 -6.41 -2.19
CA SER A 56 -8.55 -7.71 -2.55
C SER A 56 -10.04 -7.55 -2.79
N VAL A 57 -10.50 -7.99 -3.96
CA VAL A 57 -11.92 -7.91 -4.35
C VAL A 57 -12.53 -9.30 -4.31
N THR A 58 -13.65 -9.46 -3.61
CA THR A 58 -14.38 -10.74 -3.52
C THR A 58 -15.81 -10.62 -4.03
N ASP A 59 -16.41 -11.77 -4.33
CA ASP A 59 -17.87 -11.89 -4.43
C ASP A 59 -18.55 -12.04 -3.05
N GLU A 60 -19.86 -12.20 -3.05
CA GLU A 60 -20.70 -12.39 -1.86
C GLU A 60 -20.44 -13.70 -1.09
N THR A 61 -19.78 -14.68 -1.71
CA THR A 61 -19.37 -15.92 -1.06
C THR A 61 -17.99 -15.81 -0.42
N GLY A 62 -17.33 -14.66 -0.57
CA GLY A 62 -15.98 -14.39 -0.09
C GLY A 62 -14.89 -14.95 -1.00
N LEU A 63 -15.22 -15.41 -2.21
CA LEU A 63 -14.21 -15.87 -3.16
C LEU A 63 -13.49 -14.69 -3.78
N ILE A 64 -12.16 -14.74 -3.75
CA ILE A 64 -11.31 -13.70 -4.32
C ILE A 64 -11.42 -13.75 -5.84
N LEU A 65 -11.90 -12.65 -6.41
CA LEU A 65 -11.97 -12.45 -7.85
C LEU A 65 -10.69 -11.83 -8.37
N TRP A 66 -10.21 -10.77 -7.70
CA TRP A 66 -9.03 -10.02 -8.10
C TRP A 66 -8.23 -9.53 -6.89
N LYS A 67 -6.94 -9.27 -7.12
CA LYS A 67 -6.09 -8.53 -6.20
C LYS A 67 -5.27 -7.51 -6.97
N ILE A 68 -5.12 -6.33 -6.39
CA ILE A 68 -4.24 -5.26 -6.87
C ILE A 68 -3.17 -5.07 -5.82
N TYR A 69 -1.90 -5.23 -6.21
CA TYR A 69 -0.75 -4.95 -5.35
C TYR A 69 -0.14 -3.62 -5.75
N ILE A 70 0.29 -2.85 -4.75
CA ILE A 70 0.99 -1.58 -4.95
C ILE A 70 2.33 -1.69 -4.27
N ASP A 71 3.39 -1.36 -4.99
CA ASP A 71 4.75 -1.33 -4.47
C ASP A 71 5.44 -0.04 -4.93
N GLY A 72 6.30 0.46 -4.06
CA GLY A 72 7.12 1.65 -4.24
C GLY A 72 8.57 1.29 -3.99
N GLN A 73 9.45 1.70 -4.89
CA GLN A 73 10.87 1.37 -4.83
C GLN A 73 11.70 2.64 -4.88
N THR A 74 12.65 2.76 -3.96
CA THR A 74 13.63 3.85 -3.96
C THR A 74 14.86 3.42 -4.73
N SER A 75 15.15 4.11 -5.84
CA SER A 75 16.39 3.90 -6.60
C SER A 75 17.60 4.48 -5.86
N ALA A 76 18.81 4.18 -6.34
CA ALA A 76 20.04 4.76 -5.78
C ALA A 76 20.01 6.30 -5.77
N ALA A 77 19.54 6.92 -6.86
CA ALA A 77 19.42 8.38 -6.96
C ALA A 77 18.41 8.94 -5.96
N GLY A 78 17.27 8.25 -5.74
CA GLY A 78 16.28 8.66 -4.75
C GLY A 78 16.85 8.60 -3.32
N ARG A 79 17.60 7.55 -2.99
CA ARG A 79 18.24 7.40 -1.69
C ARG A 79 19.29 8.48 -1.40
N SER A 80 19.97 8.99 -2.43
CA SER A 80 20.90 10.12 -2.28
C SER A 80 20.22 11.43 -1.85
N LEU A 81 18.89 11.55 -1.98
CA LEU A 81 18.10 12.70 -1.56
C LEU A 81 17.56 12.57 -0.12
N GLU A 82 17.60 11.37 0.46
CA GLU A 82 17.13 11.14 1.83
C GLU A 82 18.07 11.87 2.82
N PRO A 83 17.53 12.59 3.83
CA PRO A 83 18.36 13.27 4.81
C PRO A 83 19.30 12.26 5.49
N ARG A 84 20.61 12.44 5.35
CA ARG A 84 21.58 11.67 6.12
C ARG A 84 21.31 11.94 7.60
N ILE A 85 21.00 10.89 8.36
CA ILE A 85 20.90 10.99 9.81
C ILE A 85 22.27 11.47 10.32
N ALA A 86 22.30 12.69 10.86
CA ALA A 86 23.52 13.26 11.43
C ALA A 86 23.95 12.40 12.62
N GLY A 87 25.04 11.65 12.45
CA GLY A 87 25.58 10.74 13.47
C GLY A 87 26.15 9.42 12.96
N SER A 88 25.94 9.07 11.69
CA SER A 88 26.47 7.83 11.10
C SER A 88 27.82 7.98 10.40
N ASP A 89 28.37 9.20 10.30
CA ASP A 89 29.77 9.35 9.89
C ASP A 89 30.63 8.93 11.09
N PRO A 90 31.48 7.89 10.96
CA PRO A 90 32.47 7.61 11.99
C PRO A 90 33.35 8.84 12.09
N ASP A 91 33.32 9.49 13.25
CA ASP A 91 34.24 10.56 13.60
C ASP A 91 35.67 10.04 13.39
N PRO A 92 36.42 10.57 12.40
CA PRO A 92 37.75 10.08 12.09
C PRO A 92 38.74 10.32 13.24
N ASP A 93 38.39 11.18 14.21
CA ASP A 93 39.19 11.49 15.39
C ASP A 93 38.71 10.77 16.66
N ARG A 94 37.70 9.88 16.58
CA ARG A 94 37.27 9.11 17.76
C ARG A 94 38.32 8.06 18.10
N PRO A 95 39.03 8.15 19.24
CA PRO A 95 40.06 7.17 19.58
C PRO A 95 39.42 5.81 19.81
N THR A 96 39.93 4.79 19.12
CA THR A 96 39.65 3.38 19.43
C THR A 96 40.17 3.09 20.83
N ILE A 97 39.25 2.95 21.78
CA ILE A 97 39.59 2.41 23.10
C ILE A 97 39.85 0.91 22.91
N LEU A 98 41.12 0.53 23.04
CA LEU A 98 41.59 -0.86 23.14
C LEU A 98 41.25 -1.46 24.52
#